data_AF-A0AA38UC76-F1
#
_entry.id   AF-A0AA38UC76-F1
#
_cell.length_a   1.000
_cell.length_b   1.000
_cell.length_c   1.000
_cell.angle_alpha   90.00
_cell.angle_beta   90.00
_cell.angle_gamma   90.00
#
_symmetry.space_group_name_H-M   'P 1'
#
loop_
_entity.id
_entity.type
_entity.pdbx_description
1 polymer ?
#
loop_
_entity_poly.entity_id
_entity_poly.type
_entity_poly.pdbx_seq_one_letter_code
_entity_poly.pdbx_strand_id
1 'polypeptide(L)'
;MKHSFSYDSPHSSPYTESTPLSSSPPPPDANSPPGSSGSATSAVHRISSSTSLSNQSVPSPYVSMPQTPVPGYTPKVSFDTFENPAASMFSFTLRAKSAGYKRTRSTRVFLCASSPDESGREALDWALESFVQDGDEFVVFRGVEEDVLDKDHDSVREDARSLMAYIQAKSQEYDPDRKLSIILECIAGRVTDTLDRLIALYKPDSVVVGTRGRKAWQVGIGKGTMGSVSRYCLTHSPVPIIVVRPERKVKKTVEKRRADPKRGTHFD
;
A
#
# COMPACT_ATOMS: atom_id res chain seq x y z
N MET A 1 33.94 -30.87 -50.96
CA MET A 1 34.06 -32.03 -50.04
C MET A 1 33.45 -31.60 -48.72
N LYS A 2 32.14 -31.76 -48.46
CA LYS A 2 31.39 -32.95 -48.01
C LYS A 2 32.02 -33.67 -46.80
N HIS A 3 31.37 -33.56 -45.64
CA HIS A 3 31.09 -34.54 -44.55
C HIS A 3 30.61 -33.71 -43.34
N SER A 4 29.38 -33.68 -42.80
CA SER A 4 28.21 -34.59 -42.61
C SER A 4 28.24 -35.45 -41.33
N PHE A 5 27.42 -35.03 -40.35
CA PHE A 5 26.74 -35.74 -39.23
C PHE A 5 27.60 -36.40 -38.12
N SER A 6 27.19 -36.56 -36.84
CA SER A 6 25.87 -36.77 -36.25
C SER A 6 25.79 -36.35 -34.76
N TYR A 7 24.55 -36.14 -34.29
CA TYR A 7 24.10 -36.05 -32.90
C TYR A 7 24.29 -37.37 -32.12
N ASP A 8 24.45 -37.27 -30.79
CA ASP A 8 23.76 -38.21 -29.89
C ASP A 8 23.55 -37.66 -28.45
N SER A 9 22.38 -37.97 -27.91
CA SER A 9 21.92 -37.91 -26.51
C SER A 9 20.71 -38.84 -26.51
N PRO A 10 20.50 -39.73 -25.51
CA PRO A 10 19.85 -39.24 -24.29
C PRO A 10 19.97 -40.12 -23.00
N HIS A 11 19.34 -39.63 -21.91
CA HIS A 11 18.75 -40.33 -20.74
C HIS A 11 19.68 -41.16 -19.84
N SER A 12 19.66 -41.02 -18.51
CA SER A 12 18.50 -41.37 -17.65
C SER A 12 18.81 -41.11 -16.16
N SER A 13 17.82 -40.62 -15.42
CA SER A 13 17.72 -40.74 -13.95
C SER A 13 17.10 -42.10 -13.59
N PRO A 14 17.31 -42.61 -12.36
CA PRO A 14 16.14 -42.78 -11.50
C PRO A 14 16.38 -42.54 -10.00
N TYR A 15 15.23 -42.34 -9.34
CA TYR A 15 14.90 -42.15 -7.93
C TYR A 15 15.31 -43.29 -6.99
N THR A 16 15.55 -42.94 -5.71
CA THR A 16 15.07 -43.53 -4.43
C THR A 16 15.82 -42.80 -3.29
N GLU A 17 15.36 -42.56 -2.06
CA GLU A 17 14.34 -43.16 -1.20
C GLU A 17 14.03 -42.20 -0.02
N SER A 18 12.97 -42.52 0.72
CA SER A 18 12.24 -41.68 1.69
C SER A 18 12.45 -42.06 3.17
N THR A 19 12.02 -41.14 4.06
CA THR A 19 11.53 -41.29 5.47
C THR A 19 12.53 -41.56 6.63
N PRO A 20 12.18 -41.32 7.93
CA PRO A 20 10.93 -40.79 8.52
C PRO A 20 11.06 -39.69 9.62
N LEU A 21 9.88 -39.22 10.05
CA LEU A 21 9.50 -38.37 11.19
C LEU A 21 9.84 -38.94 12.60
N SER A 22 10.08 -38.05 13.58
CA SER A 22 9.88 -38.29 15.04
C SER A 22 9.86 -36.93 15.77
N SER A 23 8.71 -36.40 16.21
CA SER A 23 7.95 -36.64 17.46
C SER A 23 8.26 -35.61 18.56
N SER A 24 7.29 -34.74 18.82
CA SER A 24 7.23 -33.83 19.98
C SER A 24 6.76 -34.57 21.24
N PRO A 25 7.20 -34.17 22.46
CA PRO A 25 6.58 -34.61 23.71
C PRO A 25 5.46 -33.65 24.21
N PRO A 26 4.47 -34.16 24.96
CA PRO A 26 3.32 -33.41 25.51
C PRO A 26 3.59 -32.75 26.88
N PRO A 27 2.68 -31.89 27.39
CA PRO A 27 2.83 -31.21 28.69
C PRO A 27 2.34 -32.08 29.87
N PRO A 28 2.79 -31.83 31.11
CA PRO A 28 2.19 -32.43 32.30
C PRO A 28 1.05 -31.58 32.87
N ASP A 29 -0.05 -32.27 33.17
CA ASP A 29 -1.25 -31.82 33.89
C ASP A 29 -1.08 -31.78 35.42
N ALA A 30 -2.02 -31.05 36.04
CA ALA A 30 -2.60 -31.24 37.37
C ALA A 30 -1.82 -30.80 38.63
N ASN A 31 -2.36 -29.77 39.30
CA ASN A 31 -2.62 -29.85 40.75
C ASN A 31 -3.63 -28.78 41.21
N SER A 32 -4.85 -29.23 41.54
CA SER A 32 -5.73 -28.64 42.55
C SER A 32 -5.73 -29.59 43.75
N PRO A 33 -5.80 -29.11 45.01
CA PRO A 33 -7.03 -29.31 45.81
C PRO A 33 -7.20 -28.23 46.94
N PRO A 34 -8.02 -28.43 47.99
CA PRO A 34 -9.49 -28.50 48.02
C PRO A 34 -10.13 -27.60 49.13
N GLY A 35 -11.47 -27.47 49.12
CA GLY A 35 -12.37 -27.30 50.29
C GLY A 35 -12.21 -26.03 51.17
N SER A 36 -13.21 -25.48 51.86
CA SER A 36 -14.51 -25.99 52.28
C SER A 36 -15.30 -24.87 52.99
N SER A 37 -16.60 -24.81 52.72
CA SER A 37 -17.74 -24.65 53.66
C SER A 37 -17.91 -23.44 54.61
N GLY A 38 -19.15 -22.92 54.61
CA GLY A 38 -19.83 -22.27 55.74
C GLY A 38 -20.55 -20.98 55.35
N SER A 39 -21.81 -21.03 54.88
CA SER A 39 -23.05 -20.87 55.68
C SER A 39 -23.22 -19.47 56.28
N ALA A 40 -24.37 -18.79 56.30
CA ALA A 40 -25.71 -18.89 55.75
C ALA A 40 -26.40 -17.57 56.20
N THR A 41 -27.44 -17.11 55.49
CA THR A 41 -28.79 -16.75 56.01
C THR A 41 -29.49 -15.74 55.10
N SER A 42 -30.65 -16.19 54.58
CA SER A 42 -31.99 -15.53 54.62
C SER A 42 -32.13 -14.11 54.03
N ALA A 43 -33.16 -13.73 53.25
CA ALA A 43 -34.50 -14.27 53.06
C ALA A 43 -35.23 -13.49 51.92
N VAL A 44 -35.97 -14.25 51.10
CA VAL A 44 -37.36 -14.05 50.61
C VAL A 44 -37.75 -12.84 49.73
N HIS A 45 -38.58 -13.15 48.72
CA HIS A 45 -39.45 -12.35 47.81
C HIS A 45 -38.92 -12.25 46.37
N ARG A 46 -39.66 -12.50 45.28
CA ARG A 46 -41.09 -12.74 45.00
C ARG A 46 -41.19 -13.39 43.61
N ILE A 47 -42.25 -14.14 43.38
CA ILE A 47 -42.65 -14.71 42.08
C ILE A 47 -43.14 -13.59 41.16
N SER A 48 -42.65 -13.55 39.91
CA SER A 48 -43.37 -13.04 38.74
C SER A 48 -42.84 -13.69 37.47
N SER A 49 -43.76 -14.33 36.76
CA SER A 49 -43.63 -14.94 35.43
C SER A 49 -43.44 -13.91 34.31
N SER A 50 -42.60 -14.24 33.33
CA SER A 50 -42.92 -14.29 31.88
C SER A 50 -41.82 -13.75 30.94
N THR A 51 -41.66 -14.49 29.85
CA THR A 51 -41.11 -14.13 28.53
C THR A 51 -39.61 -13.86 28.39
N SER A 52 -38.93 -14.91 27.91
CA SER A 52 -37.74 -14.88 27.07
C SER A 52 -37.91 -13.94 25.87
N LEU A 53 -36.96 -13.00 25.68
CA LEU A 53 -36.66 -12.40 24.38
C LEU A 53 -35.17 -12.05 24.34
N SER A 54 -34.54 -12.57 23.30
CA SER A 54 -33.16 -12.36 22.86
C SER A 54 -32.82 -10.88 22.68
N ASN A 55 -31.82 -10.38 23.40
CA ASN A 55 -31.22 -9.09 23.08
C ASN A 55 -30.05 -9.33 22.12
N GLN A 56 -30.38 -9.38 20.82
CA GLN A 56 -29.40 -9.29 19.75
C GLN A 56 -28.78 -7.89 19.78
N SER A 57 -27.47 -7.85 19.96
CA SER A 57 -26.64 -6.68 19.71
C SER A 57 -26.70 -6.34 18.22
N VAL A 58 -27.47 -5.32 17.88
CA VAL A 58 -27.52 -4.75 16.53
C VAL A 58 -26.20 -4.00 16.30
N PRO A 59 -25.42 -4.30 15.25
CA PRO A 59 -24.27 -3.48 14.91
C PRO A 59 -24.76 -2.13 14.39
N SER A 60 -24.25 -1.06 15.01
CA SER A 60 -24.54 0.32 14.63
C SER A 60 -24.12 0.57 13.17
N PRO A 61 -24.98 1.11 12.29
CA PRO A 61 -24.59 1.45 10.94
C PRO A 61 -23.68 2.67 11.01
N TYR A 62 -22.39 2.47 10.76
CA TYR A 62 -21.41 3.54 10.64
C TYR A 62 -21.92 4.56 9.61
N VAL A 63 -22.25 5.75 10.10
CA VAL A 63 -22.64 6.88 9.26
C VAL A 63 -21.41 7.23 8.43
N SER A 64 -21.45 6.94 7.13
CA SER A 64 -20.50 7.49 6.18
C SER A 64 -20.52 9.01 6.33
N MET A 65 -19.49 9.60 6.94
CA MET A 65 -19.35 11.06 6.94
C MET A 65 -19.38 11.55 5.48
N PRO A 66 -20.16 12.60 5.17
CA PRO A 66 -20.29 13.07 3.80
C PRO A 66 -18.95 13.62 3.34
N GLN A 67 -18.26 12.86 2.48
CA GLN A 67 -17.18 13.38 1.66
C GLN A 67 -17.77 14.52 0.85
N THR A 68 -17.23 15.73 0.95
CA THR A 68 -17.56 16.80 0.02
C THR A 68 -17.18 16.29 -1.37
N PRO A 69 -18.16 16.02 -2.27
CA PRO A 69 -17.83 15.39 -3.55
C PRO A 69 -17.04 16.40 -4.38
N VAL A 70 -15.82 16.06 -4.75
CA VAL A 70 -15.13 16.81 -5.82
C VAL A 70 -15.97 16.60 -7.09
N PRO A 71 -16.46 17.67 -7.75
CA PRO A 71 -17.35 17.54 -8.91
C PRO A 71 -16.73 16.62 -9.95
N GLY A 72 -17.45 15.60 -10.43
CA GLY A 72 -16.93 14.66 -11.43
C GLY A 72 -16.31 13.37 -10.88
N TYR A 73 -16.07 13.27 -9.57
CA TYR A 73 -15.75 12.00 -8.91
C TYR A 73 -16.88 11.54 -7.99
N THR A 74 -17.10 10.22 -7.98
CA THR A 74 -18.02 9.58 -7.04
C THR A 74 -17.23 8.76 -6.01
N PRO A 75 -17.39 9.05 -4.71
CA PRO A 75 -16.92 8.19 -3.64
C PRO A 75 -17.38 6.74 -3.82
N LYS A 76 -16.54 5.80 -3.41
CA LYS A 76 -16.84 4.36 -3.35
C LYS A 76 -16.54 3.82 -1.95
N VAL A 77 -16.87 2.54 -1.75
CA VAL A 77 -16.60 1.83 -0.50
C VAL A 77 -15.16 2.04 -0.09
N SER A 78 -15.01 2.60 1.10
CA SER A 78 -13.75 2.89 1.77
C SER A 78 -13.63 1.93 2.95
N PHE A 79 -12.41 1.57 3.33
CA PHE A 79 -12.14 0.64 4.42
C PHE A 79 -11.33 1.35 5.51
N ASP A 80 -11.79 1.27 6.75
CA ASP A 80 -11.05 1.75 7.91
C ASP A 80 -10.82 0.57 8.85
N THR A 81 -9.56 0.32 9.18
CA THR A 81 -9.14 -0.77 10.06
C THR A 81 -8.35 -0.27 11.27
N PHE A 82 -8.25 1.06 11.45
CA PHE A 82 -7.47 1.62 12.53
C PHE A 82 -7.96 1.20 13.93
N GLU A 83 -9.26 1.00 14.07
CA GLU A 83 -9.91 0.61 15.32
C GLU A 83 -10.07 -0.92 15.47
N ASN A 84 -9.48 -1.72 14.58
CA ASN A 84 -9.63 -3.18 14.60
C ASN A 84 -8.32 -3.86 15.08
N PRO A 85 -8.22 -4.29 16.35
CA PRO A 85 -7.03 -4.94 16.89
C PRO A 85 -6.70 -6.28 16.23
N ALA A 86 -7.67 -6.92 15.57
CA ALA A 86 -7.48 -8.17 14.85
C ALA A 86 -7.01 -7.96 13.40
N ALA A 87 -6.92 -6.70 12.93
CA ALA A 87 -6.47 -6.41 11.59
C ALA A 87 -4.97 -6.72 11.47
N SER A 88 -4.61 -7.45 10.41
CA SER A 88 -3.20 -7.71 10.07
C SER A 88 -2.39 -6.44 9.79
N MET A 89 -3.07 -5.32 9.50
CA MET A 89 -2.48 -4.02 9.24
C MET A 89 -3.45 -2.92 9.65
N PHE A 90 -2.89 -1.84 10.18
CA PHE A 90 -3.58 -0.58 10.41
C PHE A 90 -3.61 0.21 9.09
N SER A 91 -4.75 0.19 8.42
CA SER A 91 -4.96 0.85 7.12
C SER A 91 -6.26 1.65 7.04
N PHE A 92 -6.19 2.73 6.28
CA PHE A 92 -7.32 3.54 5.85
C PHE A 92 -7.30 3.67 4.32
N THR A 93 -8.32 3.12 3.67
CA THR A 93 -8.42 3.04 2.22
C THR A 93 -9.58 3.92 1.74
N LEU A 94 -9.30 4.91 0.90
CA LEU A 94 -10.32 5.70 0.21
C LEU A 94 -10.39 5.29 -1.26
N ARG A 95 -11.61 5.26 -1.82
CA ARG A 95 -11.81 4.93 -3.24
C ARG A 95 -12.72 5.95 -3.91
N ALA A 96 -12.36 6.37 -5.11
CA ALA A 96 -13.16 7.27 -5.92
C ALA A 96 -13.07 6.91 -7.41
N LYS A 97 -14.13 7.17 -8.16
CA LYS A 97 -14.17 6.94 -9.61
C LYS A 97 -14.72 8.15 -10.33
N SER A 98 -14.06 8.56 -11.42
CA SER A 98 -14.59 9.64 -12.24
C SER A 98 -15.86 9.20 -12.97
N ALA A 99 -16.68 10.17 -13.34
CA ALA A 99 -17.96 9.93 -14.01
C ALA A 99 -17.75 9.19 -15.34
N GLY A 100 -18.38 8.01 -15.47
CA GLY A 100 -18.30 7.17 -16.66
C GLY A 100 -17.19 6.13 -16.65
N TYR A 101 -16.30 6.11 -15.64
CA TYR A 101 -15.29 5.05 -15.54
C TYR A 101 -15.91 3.66 -15.43
N LYS A 102 -15.44 2.75 -16.29
CA LYS A 102 -15.77 1.32 -16.27
C LYS A 102 -14.48 0.53 -16.40
N ARG A 103 -14.23 -0.37 -15.45
CA ARG A 103 -13.09 -1.29 -15.53
C ARG A 103 -13.32 -2.27 -16.68
N THR A 104 -12.32 -2.44 -17.53
CA THR A 104 -12.33 -3.39 -18.64
C THR A 104 -11.18 -4.39 -18.50
N ARG A 105 -11.06 -5.32 -19.44
CA ARG A 105 -9.89 -6.23 -19.51
C ARG A 105 -8.59 -5.51 -19.88
N SER A 106 -8.67 -4.30 -20.43
CA SER A 106 -7.52 -3.48 -20.82
C SER A 106 -7.16 -2.42 -19.78
N THR A 107 -7.90 -2.32 -18.66
CA THR A 107 -7.56 -1.42 -17.56
C THR A 107 -6.20 -1.80 -16.99
N ARG A 108 -5.24 -0.89 -17.12
CA ARG A 108 -3.94 -1.00 -16.47
C ARG A 108 -4.06 -0.52 -15.04
N VAL A 109 -3.22 -1.08 -14.17
CA VAL A 109 -3.15 -0.72 -12.76
C VAL A 109 -1.78 -0.17 -12.47
N PHE A 110 -1.71 1.05 -11.94
CA PHE A 110 -0.44 1.65 -11.54
C PHE A 110 -0.43 1.92 -10.04
N LEU A 111 0.70 1.64 -9.40
CA LEU A 111 0.91 1.92 -7.98
C LEU A 111 1.89 3.08 -7.83
N CYS A 112 1.51 4.15 -7.12
CA CYS A 112 2.38 5.27 -6.83
C CYS A 112 2.68 5.35 -5.33
N ALA A 113 3.95 5.22 -4.95
CA ALA A 113 4.39 5.45 -3.57
C ALA A 113 4.58 6.96 -3.33
N SER A 114 3.54 7.61 -2.82
CA SER A 114 3.56 9.05 -2.53
C SER A 114 4.01 9.29 -1.10
N SER A 115 5.32 9.46 -0.91
CA SER A 115 5.86 9.93 0.36
C SER A 115 5.45 11.39 0.65
N PRO A 116 5.40 11.80 1.93
CA PRO A 116 5.01 13.18 2.29
C PRO A 116 6.01 14.25 1.83
N ASP A 117 7.24 13.87 1.50
CA ASP A 117 8.26 14.82 1.04
C ASP A 117 8.04 15.29 -0.40
N GLU A 118 8.81 16.31 -0.81
CA GLU A 118 8.82 16.89 -2.17
C GLU A 118 8.91 15.80 -3.25
N SER A 119 9.76 14.78 -3.05
CA SER A 119 9.99 13.78 -4.09
C SER A 119 8.80 12.83 -4.32
N GLY A 120 8.02 12.54 -3.28
CA GLY A 120 6.83 11.70 -3.40
C GLY A 120 5.65 12.44 -3.99
N ARG A 121 5.52 13.73 -3.68
CA ARG A 121 4.51 14.62 -4.27
C ARG A 121 4.75 14.86 -5.76
N GLU A 122 5.98 15.21 -6.14
CA GLU A 122 6.30 15.40 -7.56
C GLU A 122 6.18 14.10 -8.37
N ALA A 123 6.44 12.93 -7.76
CA ALA A 123 6.21 11.65 -8.41
C ALA A 123 4.71 11.38 -8.67
N LEU A 124 3.85 11.75 -7.71
CA LEU A 124 2.41 11.67 -7.84
C LEU A 124 1.90 12.64 -8.93
N ASP A 125 2.35 13.89 -8.92
CA ASP A 125 1.94 14.90 -9.88
C ASP A 125 2.37 14.51 -11.30
N TRP A 126 3.62 14.09 -11.47
CA TRP A 126 4.11 13.58 -12.75
C TRP A 126 3.30 12.38 -13.25
N ALA A 127 2.91 11.47 -12.34
CA ALA A 127 2.10 10.32 -12.73
C ALA A 127 0.71 10.76 -13.24
N LEU A 128 0.07 11.70 -12.55
CA LEU A 128 -1.23 12.25 -12.95
C LEU A 128 -1.17 13.06 -14.25
N GLU A 129 -0.09 13.79 -14.47
CA GLU A 129 0.08 14.65 -15.64
C GLU A 129 0.48 13.85 -16.89
N SER A 130 1.47 12.96 -16.75
CA SER A 130 2.20 12.41 -17.89
C SER A 130 2.08 10.90 -18.07
N PHE A 131 1.57 10.16 -17.09
CA PHE A 131 1.64 8.70 -17.10
C PHE A 131 0.28 8.00 -17.16
N VAL A 132 -0.64 8.35 -16.26
CA VAL A 132 -1.97 7.74 -16.22
C VAL A 132 -2.82 8.21 -17.41
N GLN A 133 -3.51 7.27 -18.04
CA GLN A 133 -4.34 7.49 -19.23
C GLN A 133 -5.81 7.18 -18.93
N ASP A 134 -6.66 7.39 -19.93
CA ASP A 134 -8.06 7.02 -19.88
C ASP A 134 -8.26 5.51 -19.65
N GLY A 135 -9.16 5.17 -18.74
CA GLY A 135 -9.52 3.80 -18.40
C GLY A 135 -8.58 3.10 -17.42
N ASP A 136 -7.56 3.78 -16.90
CA ASP A 136 -6.62 3.24 -15.92
C ASP A 136 -7.18 3.22 -14.48
N GLU A 137 -6.61 2.36 -13.65
CA GLU A 137 -6.77 2.38 -12.20
C GLU A 137 -5.48 2.81 -11.52
N PHE A 138 -5.55 3.88 -10.76
CA PHE A 138 -4.42 4.50 -10.10
C PHE A 138 -4.50 4.28 -8.58
N VAL A 139 -3.59 3.45 -8.08
CA VAL A 139 -3.44 3.16 -6.65
C VAL A 139 -2.34 4.05 -6.11
N VAL A 140 -2.67 4.89 -5.15
CA VAL A 140 -1.71 5.76 -4.45
C VAL A 140 -1.51 5.21 -3.05
N PHE A 141 -0.26 4.99 -2.67
CA PHE A 141 0.13 4.53 -1.36
C PHE A 141 0.78 5.65 -0.56
N ARG A 142 0.31 5.85 0.67
CA ARG A 142 0.86 6.76 1.68
C ARG A 142 1.25 5.98 2.94
N GLY A 143 2.55 5.92 3.22
CA GLY A 143 3.05 5.30 4.45
C GLY A 143 2.84 6.21 5.67
N VAL A 144 2.19 5.68 6.69
CA VAL A 144 1.98 6.31 8.00
C VAL A 144 3.01 5.76 8.99
N GLU A 145 3.58 6.62 9.83
CA GLU A 145 4.53 6.18 10.86
C GLU A 145 3.78 5.53 12.03
N GLU A 146 4.35 4.48 12.64
CA GLU A 146 3.68 3.70 13.69
C GLU A 146 3.36 4.54 14.94
N ASP A 147 4.17 5.54 15.25
CA ASP A 147 3.95 6.47 16.38
C ASP A 147 2.74 7.40 16.19
N VAL A 148 2.23 7.49 14.96
CA VAL A 148 0.97 8.19 14.66
C VAL A 148 -0.24 7.33 15.06
N LEU A 149 -0.07 6.00 15.14
CA LEU A 149 -1.13 5.09 15.60
C LEU A 149 -1.38 5.17 17.11
N ASP A 150 -0.45 5.71 17.88
CA ASP A 150 -0.64 5.89 19.34
C ASP A 150 -1.49 7.13 19.68
N LYS A 151 -1.91 7.90 18.68
CA LYS A 151 -2.69 9.13 18.80
C LYS A 151 -4.08 8.97 18.18
N ASP A 152 -4.91 10.00 18.31
CA ASP A 152 -6.17 10.09 17.57
C ASP A 152 -5.91 10.05 16.04
N HIS A 153 -6.49 9.03 15.40
CA HIS A 153 -6.31 8.75 13.98
C HIS A 153 -7.11 9.68 13.07
N ASP A 154 -7.92 10.58 13.63
CA ASP A 154 -8.67 11.57 12.85
C ASP A 154 -7.77 12.46 12.00
N SER A 155 -6.57 12.77 12.49
CA SER A 155 -5.56 13.48 11.71
C SER A 155 -5.15 12.72 10.44
N VAL A 156 -4.96 11.40 10.53
CA VAL A 156 -4.61 10.54 9.39
C VAL A 156 -5.76 10.43 8.40
N ARG A 157 -7.00 10.33 8.91
CA ARG A 157 -8.20 10.31 8.07
C ARG A 157 -8.36 11.62 7.31
N GLU A 158 -8.12 12.75 7.97
CA GLU A 158 -8.24 14.07 7.35
C GLU A 158 -7.14 14.34 6.33
N ASP A 159 -5.90 13.96 6.64
CA ASP A 159 -4.79 13.99 5.68
C ASP A 159 -5.09 13.13 4.44
N ALA A 160 -5.67 11.94 4.65
CA ALA A 160 -6.06 11.05 3.55
C ALA A 160 -7.17 11.66 2.68
N ARG A 161 -8.20 12.27 3.30
CA ARG A 161 -9.27 12.95 2.56
C ARG A 161 -8.74 14.14 1.77
N SER A 162 -7.88 14.94 2.39
CA SER A 162 -7.21 16.07 1.74
C SER A 162 -6.36 15.62 0.55
N LEU A 163 -5.61 14.54 0.70
CA LEU A 163 -4.82 13.96 -0.38
C LEU A 163 -5.70 13.38 -1.50
N MET A 164 -6.80 12.70 -1.17
CA MET A 164 -7.75 12.22 -2.18
C MET A 164 -8.35 13.38 -2.99
N ALA A 165 -8.79 14.45 -2.30
CA ALA A 165 -9.32 15.64 -2.97
C ALA A 165 -8.28 16.31 -3.87
N TYR A 166 -7.03 16.38 -3.41
CA TYR A 166 -5.91 16.88 -4.20
C TYR A 166 -5.68 16.06 -5.49
N ILE A 167 -5.65 14.72 -5.39
CA ILE A 167 -5.47 13.82 -6.54
C ILE A 167 -6.61 14.00 -7.54
N GLN A 168 -7.86 14.10 -7.06
CA GLN A 168 -9.04 14.31 -7.91
C GLN A 168 -8.98 15.65 -8.64
N ALA A 169 -8.64 16.72 -7.92
CA ALA A 169 -8.52 18.06 -8.49
C ALA A 169 -7.41 18.11 -9.55
N LYS A 170 -6.22 17.57 -9.25
CA LYS A 170 -5.11 17.49 -10.21
C LYS A 170 -5.46 16.64 -11.42
N SER A 171 -6.10 15.50 -11.22
CA SER A 171 -6.55 14.65 -12.33
C SER A 171 -7.43 15.42 -13.31
N GLN A 172 -8.36 16.25 -12.81
CA GLN A 172 -9.28 17.05 -13.63
C GLN A 172 -8.61 18.26 -14.27
N GLU A 173 -7.69 18.91 -13.54
CA GLU A 173 -6.88 20.01 -14.06
C GLU A 173 -6.07 19.57 -15.29
N TYR A 174 -5.49 18.37 -15.25
CA TYR A 174 -4.69 17.84 -16.35
C TYR A 174 -5.54 17.31 -17.51
N ASP A 175 -6.62 16.58 -17.21
CA ASP A 175 -7.54 16.06 -18.23
C ASP A 175 -8.95 15.86 -17.62
N PRO A 176 -9.91 16.76 -17.91
CA PRO A 176 -11.25 16.70 -17.34
C PRO A 176 -12.09 15.55 -17.91
N ASP A 177 -11.76 15.02 -19.09
CA ASP A 177 -12.51 13.96 -19.75
C ASP A 177 -12.03 12.56 -19.36
N ARG A 178 -10.78 12.44 -18.89
CA ARG A 178 -10.15 11.18 -18.46
C ARG A 178 -10.98 10.40 -17.44
N LYS A 179 -11.24 9.14 -17.78
CA LYS A 179 -11.91 8.15 -16.94
C LYS A 179 -10.88 7.44 -16.07
N LEU A 180 -10.89 7.71 -14.77
CA LEU A 180 -9.89 7.21 -13.83
C LEU A 180 -10.55 6.64 -12.57
N SER A 181 -10.06 5.49 -12.10
CA SER A 181 -10.38 4.95 -10.77
C SER A 181 -9.20 5.20 -9.85
N ILE A 182 -9.43 5.92 -8.75
CA ILE A 182 -8.41 6.26 -7.76
C ILE A 182 -8.65 5.44 -6.50
N ILE A 183 -7.59 4.82 -6.00
CA ILE A 183 -7.55 4.14 -4.71
C ILE A 183 -6.41 4.75 -3.90
N LEU A 184 -6.71 5.27 -2.71
CA LEU A 184 -5.70 5.78 -1.78
C LEU A 184 -5.58 4.82 -0.61
N GLU A 185 -4.39 4.26 -0.43
CA GLU A 185 -4.03 3.37 0.67
C GLU A 185 -3.14 4.13 1.66
N CYS A 186 -3.68 4.51 2.82
CA CYS A 186 -2.92 5.03 3.94
C CYS A 186 -2.65 3.90 4.92
N ILE A 187 -1.42 3.40 4.98
CA ILE A 187 -1.09 2.18 5.75
C ILE A 187 0.08 2.47 6.67
N ALA A 188 -0.07 2.10 7.93
CA ALA A 188 0.99 2.20 8.92
C ALA A 188 1.92 0.98 8.90
N GLY A 189 3.19 1.22 9.23
CA GLY A 189 4.23 0.20 9.31
C GLY A 189 5.37 0.41 8.32
N ARG A 190 6.16 -0.65 8.09
CA ARG A 190 7.34 -0.60 7.22
C ARG A 190 6.94 -0.44 5.75
N VAL A 191 7.29 0.71 5.18
CA VAL A 191 6.98 1.10 3.79
C VAL A 191 7.36 0.04 2.75
N THR A 192 8.50 -0.64 2.92
CA THR A 192 8.98 -1.67 1.98
C THR A 192 8.09 -2.91 1.98
N ASP A 193 7.71 -3.40 3.16
CA ASP A 193 6.85 -4.58 3.30
C ASP A 193 5.44 -4.28 2.80
N THR A 194 4.94 -3.09 3.12
CA THR A 194 3.65 -2.61 2.63
C THR A 194 3.64 -2.52 1.11
N LEU A 195 4.73 -2.05 0.49
CA LEU A 195 4.84 -2.02 -0.96
C LEU A 195 4.79 -3.42 -1.57
N ASP A 196 5.52 -4.40 -1.01
CA ASP A 196 5.47 -5.77 -1.51
C ASP A 196 4.06 -6.37 -1.41
N ARG A 197 3.37 -6.11 -0.28
CA ARG A 197 1.98 -6.53 -0.09
C ARG A 197 1.05 -5.87 -1.10
N LEU A 198 1.18 -4.56 -1.33
CA LEU A 198 0.36 -3.84 -2.30
C LEU A 198 0.64 -4.30 -3.72
N ILE A 199 1.89 -4.61 -4.07
CA ILE A 199 2.24 -5.20 -5.37
C ILE A 199 1.58 -6.57 -5.53
N ALA A 200 1.61 -7.42 -4.49
CA ALA A 200 0.94 -8.72 -4.52
C ALA A 200 -0.59 -8.61 -4.62
N LEU A 201 -1.19 -7.64 -3.93
CA LEU A 201 -2.64 -7.43 -3.86
C LEU A 201 -3.19 -6.85 -5.17
N TYR A 202 -2.58 -5.75 -5.65
CA TYR A 202 -3.08 -4.99 -6.79
C TYR A 202 -2.50 -5.46 -8.13
N LYS A 203 -1.39 -6.20 -8.12
CA LYS A 203 -0.66 -6.64 -9.32
C LYS A 203 -0.49 -5.51 -10.34
N PRO A 204 0.13 -4.38 -9.94
CA PRO A 204 0.27 -3.23 -10.82
C PRO A 204 1.19 -3.56 -12.01
N ASP A 205 0.90 -2.97 -13.17
CA ASP A 205 1.73 -3.03 -14.37
C ASP A 205 3.06 -2.31 -14.18
N SER A 206 3.11 -1.30 -13.30
CA SER A 206 4.33 -0.59 -12.91
C SER A 206 4.15 0.14 -11.57
N VAL A 207 5.26 0.39 -10.87
CA VAL A 207 5.30 1.18 -9.64
C VAL A 207 6.06 2.48 -9.84
N VAL A 208 5.45 3.59 -9.49
CA VAL A 208 6.04 4.94 -9.52
C VAL A 208 6.56 5.31 -8.14
N VAL A 209 7.81 5.75 -8.06
CA VAL A 209 8.48 6.15 -6.82
C VAL A 209 9.28 7.44 -6.99
N GLY A 210 9.39 8.22 -5.93
CA GLY A 210 10.29 9.37 -5.87
C GLY A 210 11.78 8.98 -5.75
N THR A 211 12.66 9.86 -6.21
CA THR A 211 14.11 9.74 -5.97
C THR A 211 14.56 9.82 -4.51
N ARG A 212 13.75 10.32 -3.57
CA ARG A 212 14.12 10.45 -2.14
C ARG A 212 13.13 9.79 -1.20
N GLY A 213 13.64 9.34 -0.05
CA GLY A 213 12.88 8.96 1.14
C GLY A 213 13.26 9.87 2.32
N ARG A 214 12.62 9.66 3.48
CA ARG A 214 12.59 10.50 4.71
C ARG A 214 13.94 10.90 5.38
N LYS A 215 15.07 10.99 4.69
CA LYS A 215 16.36 11.43 5.26
C LYS A 215 17.08 12.44 4.36
N ALA A 216 16.63 13.70 4.42
CA ALA A 216 17.29 14.83 3.74
C ALA A 216 18.66 15.19 4.35
N TRP A 217 18.92 14.81 5.60
CA TRP A 217 20.14 15.12 6.37
C TRP A 217 21.38 14.32 5.94
N GLN A 218 21.21 13.15 5.34
CA GLN A 218 22.33 12.26 5.00
C GLN A 218 22.80 12.46 3.55
N VAL A 219 22.92 13.72 3.12
CA VAL A 219 23.56 14.07 1.84
C VAL A 219 25.00 14.50 2.13
N GLY A 220 25.81 13.51 2.53
CA GLY A 220 27.24 13.67 2.75
C GLY A 220 28.00 12.55 2.06
N ILE A 221 28.75 12.92 1.01
CA ILE A 221 29.89 12.19 0.45
C ILE A 221 29.56 10.85 -0.29
N GLY A 222 29.53 10.91 -1.62
CA GLY A 222 30.01 9.82 -2.48
C GLY A 222 29.07 8.67 -2.87
N LYS A 223 27.89 8.50 -2.26
CA LYS A 223 26.90 7.47 -2.67
C LYS A 223 25.62 8.10 -3.19
N GLY A 224 25.10 7.58 -4.31
CA GLY A 224 24.07 8.18 -5.15
C GLY A 224 22.80 8.66 -4.42
N THR A 225 22.11 9.64 -5.03
CA THR A 225 20.96 10.36 -4.47
C THR A 225 19.65 9.57 -4.42
N MET A 226 19.71 8.24 -4.33
CA MET A 226 18.52 7.38 -4.34
C MET A 226 18.02 7.13 -2.92
N GLY A 227 16.73 7.38 -2.68
CA GLY A 227 16.07 7.11 -1.41
C GLY A 227 16.03 5.63 -1.06
N SER A 228 15.82 5.31 0.22
CA SER A 228 15.71 3.93 0.69
C SER A 228 14.61 3.15 -0.04
N VAL A 229 13.46 3.79 -0.30
CA VAL A 229 12.33 3.19 -1.01
C VAL A 229 12.65 2.92 -2.48
N SER A 230 13.12 3.93 -3.22
CA SER A 230 13.47 3.74 -4.65
C SER A 230 14.60 2.74 -4.84
N ARG A 231 15.59 2.71 -3.93
CA ARG A 231 16.64 1.69 -3.93
C ARG A 231 16.09 0.30 -3.67
N TYR A 232 15.19 0.16 -2.70
CA TYR A 232 14.53 -1.10 -2.38
C TYR A 232 13.75 -1.64 -3.59
N CYS A 233 12.86 -0.81 -4.15
CA CYS A 233 12.04 -1.18 -5.30
C CYS A 233 12.89 -1.62 -6.50
N LEU A 234 13.95 -0.89 -6.83
CA LEU A 234 14.82 -1.26 -7.96
C LEU A 234 15.60 -2.57 -7.75
N THR A 235 15.76 -3.02 -6.50
CA THR A 235 16.53 -4.23 -6.20
C THR A 235 15.63 -5.46 -6.06
N HIS A 236 14.41 -5.30 -5.54
CA HIS A 236 13.57 -6.42 -5.13
C HIS A 236 12.22 -6.49 -5.86
N SER A 237 11.82 -5.44 -6.58
CA SER A 237 10.46 -5.42 -7.12
C SER A 237 10.28 -6.46 -8.23
N PRO A 238 9.17 -7.22 -8.20
CA PRO A 238 8.81 -8.15 -9.26
C PRO A 238 8.16 -7.47 -10.47
N VAL A 239 7.93 -6.15 -10.41
CA VAL A 239 7.27 -5.36 -11.45
C VAL A 239 8.15 -4.17 -11.88
N PRO A 240 7.95 -3.62 -13.09
CA PRO A 240 8.71 -2.45 -13.54
C PRO A 240 8.61 -1.25 -12.59
N ILE A 241 9.75 -0.58 -12.35
CA ILE A 241 9.85 0.59 -11.47
C ILE A 241 10.16 1.84 -12.27
N ILE A 242 9.39 2.90 -12.05
CA ILE A 242 9.59 4.24 -12.61
C ILE A 242 10.05 5.17 -11.48
N VAL A 243 11.27 5.68 -11.60
CA VAL A 243 11.82 6.63 -10.62
C VAL A 243 11.69 8.05 -11.13
N VAL A 244 10.82 8.84 -10.51
CA VAL A 244 10.59 10.24 -10.89
C VAL A 244 11.58 11.15 -10.16
N ARG A 245 12.33 11.91 -10.97
CA ARG A 245 13.32 12.87 -10.47
C ARG A 245 12.71 14.29 -10.48
N PRO A 246 12.82 15.04 -9.38
CA PRO A 246 12.37 16.42 -9.29
C PRO A 246 12.86 17.30 -10.44
N GLU A 247 11.96 18.02 -11.10
CA GLU A 247 12.31 18.87 -12.25
C GLU A 247 13.41 19.88 -11.92
N ARG A 248 13.32 20.51 -10.75
CA ARG A 248 14.32 21.48 -10.29
C ARG A 248 15.72 20.87 -10.22
N LYS A 249 15.84 19.60 -9.86
CA LYS A 249 17.13 18.87 -9.87
C LYS A 249 17.56 18.54 -11.29
N VAL A 250 16.62 18.25 -12.18
CA VAL A 250 16.91 18.04 -13.61
C VAL A 250 17.45 19.32 -14.22
N LYS A 251 16.73 20.45 -14.09
CA LYS A 251 17.16 21.79 -14.55
C LYS A 251 18.54 22.16 -14.03
N LYS A 252 18.77 22.06 -12.71
CA LYS A 252 20.09 22.31 -12.11
C LYS A 252 21.20 21.39 -12.66
N THR A 253 20.90 20.12 -12.92
CA THR A 253 21.88 19.18 -13.49
C THR A 253 22.17 19.52 -14.95
N VAL A 254 21.16 19.92 -15.73
CA VAL A 254 21.29 20.34 -17.12
C VAL A 254 22.08 21.65 -17.21
N GLU A 255 21.75 22.65 -16.41
CA GLU A 255 22.48 23.93 -16.31
C GLU A 255 23.94 23.70 -15.92
N LYS A 256 24.19 22.88 -14.89
CA LYS A 256 25.57 22.52 -14.49
C LYS A 256 26.31 21.82 -15.64
N ARG A 257 25.65 20.94 -16.39
CA ARG A 257 26.25 20.26 -17.55
C ARG A 257 26.51 21.21 -18.72
N ARG A 258 25.65 22.22 -18.91
CA ARG A 258 25.80 23.25 -19.95
C ARG A 258 26.93 24.23 -19.61
N ALA A 259 27.14 24.51 -18.33
CA ALA A 259 28.19 25.39 -17.84
C ALA A 259 29.56 24.70 -17.68
N ASP A 260 29.69 23.40 -17.97
CA ASP A 260 30.95 22.66 -17.83
C ASP A 260 31.81 22.81 -19.10
N PRO A 261 32.91 23.60 -19.08
CA PRO A 261 33.74 23.86 -20.26
C PRO A 261 34.53 22.63 -20.71
N LYS A 262 34.60 21.55 -19.91
CA LYS A 262 35.29 20.31 -20.28
C LYS A 262 34.41 19.35 -21.08
N ARG A 263 33.11 19.64 -21.19
CA ARG A 263 32.16 18.79 -21.92
C ARG A 263 32.10 19.25 -23.36
N GLY A 264 32.82 18.55 -24.25
CA GLY A 264 32.86 18.87 -25.68
C GLY A 264 31.47 18.99 -26.30
N THR A 265 31.31 19.89 -27.27
CA THR A 265 30.08 20.19 -28.03
C THR A 265 29.71 19.07 -29.01
N HIS A 266 29.73 17.81 -28.57
CA HIS A 266 29.57 16.65 -29.47
C HIS A 266 28.09 16.31 -29.78
N PHE A 267 27.17 17.23 -29.52
CA PHE A 267 25.76 17.06 -29.88
C PHE A 267 25.19 18.44 -30.28
N ASP A 268 25.72 18.97 -31.38
CA ASP A 268 24.97 19.85 -32.29
C ASP A 268 24.55 19.02 -33.50
#